data_AF-A0A352UI00-F1
#
_entry.id   AF-A0A352UI00-F1
#
_cell.length_a   1.000
_cell.length_b   1.000
_cell.length_c   1.000
_cell.angle_alpha   90.00
_cell.angle_beta   90.00
_cell.angle_gamma   90.00
#
_symmetry.space_group_name_H-M   'P 1'
#
loop_
_entity.id
_entity.type
_entity.pdbx_description
1 polymer ?
#
loop_
_entity_poly.entity_id
_entity_poly.type
_entity_poly.pdbx_seq_one_letter_code
_entity_poly.pdbx_strand_id
1 'polypeptide(L)'
;MRLALSLALSAIYWLLVGTSAWIITLAVSLDISPMTATLVIMGTIFFATAVQAAPSAIGTSEFAMMQVLEIFGVSREAGFGFAVIAHAVFFLPPTIMAAVFLSHEALT
;
A
#
# COMPACT_ATOMS: atom_id res chain seq x y z
N MET A 1 -18.64 -2.82 -23.51
CA MET A 1 -17.52 -1.87 -23.49
C MET A 1 -17.17 -1.36 -22.08
N ARG A 2 -18.13 -0.87 -21.28
CA ARG A 2 -17.87 -0.37 -19.91
C ARG A 2 -17.12 -1.35 -19.00
N LEU A 3 -17.53 -2.63 -18.96
CA LEU A 3 -16.86 -3.66 -18.14
C LEU A 3 -15.38 -3.88 -18.52
N ALA A 4 -15.10 -3.94 -19.82
CA ALA A 4 -13.73 -4.11 -20.32
C ALA A 4 -12.84 -2.91 -19.96
N LEU A 5 -13.39 -1.69 -20.04
CA LEU A 5 -12.68 -0.47 -19.63
C LEU A 5 -12.42 -0.46 -18.12
N SER A 6 -13.41 -0.79 -17.29
CA SER A 6 -13.23 -0.90 -15.84
C SER A 6 -12.18 -1.95 -15.48
N LEU A 7 -12.19 -3.11 -16.14
CA LEU A 7 -11.18 -4.14 -15.95
C LEU A 7 -9.77 -3.64 -16.31
N ALA A 8 -9.63 -2.97 -17.46
CA ALA A 8 -8.35 -2.41 -17.90
C ALA A 8 -7.83 -1.35 -16.92
N LEU A 9 -8.68 -0.43 -16.47
CA LEU A 9 -8.32 0.59 -15.49
C LEU A 9 -7.90 -0.04 -14.15
N SER A 10 -8.62 -1.05 -13.68
CA SER A 10 -8.25 -1.78 -12.46
C SER A 10 -6.90 -2.48 -12.63
N ALA A 11 -6.63 -3.09 -13.78
CA ALA A 11 -5.33 -3.72 -14.06
C ALA A 11 -4.19 -2.69 -14.07
N ILE A 12 -4.39 -1.54 -14.72
CA ILE A 12 -3.43 -0.44 -14.73
C ILE A 12 -3.17 0.08 -13.31
N TYR A 13 -4.24 0.28 -12.53
CA TYR A 13 -4.13 0.70 -11.14
C TYR A 13 -3.29 -0.27 -10.31
N TRP A 14 -3.55 -1.58 -10.40
CA TRP A 14 -2.76 -2.58 -9.69
C TRP A 14 -1.30 -2.66 -10.14
N LEU A 15 -1.02 -2.45 -11.43
CA LEU A 15 0.35 -2.35 -11.94
C LEU A 15 1.09 -1.14 -11.35
N LEU A 16 0.41 0.01 -11.23
CA LEU A 16 0.99 1.21 -10.61
C LEU A 16 1.24 1.01 -9.12
N VAL A 17 0.28 0.41 -8.39
CA VAL A 17 0.44 0.06 -6.97
C VAL A 17 1.63 -0.88 -6.77
N GLY A 18 1.69 -1.96 -7.57
CA GLY A 18 2.76 -2.93 -7.52
C GLY A 18 4.14 -2.32 -7.81
N THR A 19 4.21 -1.48 -8.86
CA THR A 19 5.44 -0.76 -9.21
C THR A 19 5.87 0.19 -8.10
N SER A 20 4.93 0.91 -7.47
CA SER A 20 5.23 1.84 -6.37
C SER A 20 5.77 1.10 -5.16
N ALA A 21 5.14 -0.02 -4.79
CA ALA A 21 5.62 -0.90 -3.73
C ALA A 21 7.02 -1.45 -4.05
N TRP A 22 7.24 -1.90 -5.28
CA TRP A 22 8.54 -2.41 -5.71
C TRP A 22 9.66 -1.36 -5.66
N ILE A 23 9.39 -0.11 -6.05
CA ILE A 23 10.37 0.98 -5.92
C ILE A 23 10.81 1.15 -4.46
N ILE A 24 9.90 0.96 -3.49
CA ILE A 24 10.25 1.02 -2.06
C ILE A 24 11.19 -0.12 -1.68
N THR A 25 11.02 -1.34 -2.24
CA THR A 25 11.93 -2.46 -1.96
C THR A 25 13.36 -2.13 -2.42
N LEU A 26 13.51 -1.43 -3.55
CA LEU A 26 14.80 -0.92 -4.02
C LEU A 26 15.41 0.08 -3.02
N ALA A 27 14.60 0.97 -2.45
CA ALA A 27 15.05 1.98 -1.49
C ALA A 27 15.54 1.38 -0.17
N VAL A 28 14.96 0.25 0.27
CA VAL A 28 15.35 -0.43 1.51
C VAL A 28 16.25 -1.65 1.28
N SER A 29 16.74 -1.86 0.06
CA SER A 29 17.57 -3.02 -0.32
C SER A 29 16.92 -4.37 0.00
N LEU A 30 15.59 -4.47 -0.17
CA LEU A 30 14.84 -5.70 0.04
C LEU A 30 14.72 -6.47 -1.29
N ASP A 31 15.31 -7.67 -1.32
CA ASP A 31 15.34 -8.54 -2.51
C ASP A 31 14.05 -9.36 -2.63
N ILE A 32 12.99 -8.70 -3.10
CA ILE A 32 11.72 -9.36 -3.44
C ILE A 32 11.23 -8.94 -4.82
N SER A 33 10.49 -9.84 -5.46
CA SER A 33 9.95 -9.59 -6.80
C SER A 33 8.88 -8.48 -6.79
N PRO A 34 8.64 -7.79 -7.92
CA PRO A 34 7.53 -6.85 -8.06
C PRO A 34 6.16 -7.47 -7.76
N MET A 35 5.99 -8.75 -8.10
CA MET A 35 4.77 -9.51 -7.78
C MET A 35 4.59 -9.67 -6.27
N THR A 36 5.66 -10.04 -5.56
CA THR A 36 5.67 -10.15 -4.09
C THR A 36 5.33 -8.81 -3.45
N ALA A 37 5.95 -7.72 -3.89
CA ALA A 37 5.65 -6.38 -3.38
C ALA A 37 4.17 -6.00 -3.60
N THR A 38 3.60 -6.35 -4.76
CA THR A 38 2.17 -6.15 -5.05
C THR A 38 1.28 -6.96 -4.09
N LEU A 39 1.61 -8.25 -3.89
CA LEU A 39 0.87 -9.13 -2.99
C LEU A 39 0.92 -8.68 -1.54
N VAL A 40 2.03 -8.08 -1.10
CA VAL A 40 2.13 -7.46 0.24
C VAL A 40 1.12 -6.34 0.42
N ILE A 41 0.98 -5.45 -0.57
CA ILE A 41 -0.03 -4.38 -0.52
C ILE A 41 -1.46 -4.96 -0.59
N MET A 42 -1.71 -5.94 -1.48
CA MET A 42 -3.02 -6.61 -1.56
C MET A 42 -3.41 -7.27 -0.25
N GLY A 43 -2.50 -8.05 0.35
CA GLY A 43 -2.72 -8.73 1.62
C GLY A 43 -2.96 -7.75 2.76
N THR A 44 -2.27 -6.61 2.75
CA THR A 44 -2.48 -5.52 3.72
C THR A 44 -3.88 -4.92 3.61
N ILE A 45 -4.35 -4.65 2.38
CA ILE A 45 -5.70 -4.13 2.15
C ILE A 45 -6.75 -5.14 2.62
N PHE A 46 -6.61 -6.41 2.25
CA PHE A 46 -7.57 -7.44 2.69
C PHE A 46 -7.56 -7.63 4.20
N PHE A 47 -6.40 -7.59 4.84
CA PHE A 47 -6.28 -7.60 6.29
C PHE A 47 -7.01 -6.40 6.92
N ALA A 48 -6.78 -5.19 6.41
CA ALA A 48 -7.44 -3.98 6.88
C ALA A 48 -8.96 -3.99 6.68
N THR A 49 -9.48 -4.75 5.70
CA THR A 49 -10.93 -4.96 5.56
C THR A 49 -11.49 -6.03 6.50
N ALA A 50 -10.66 -6.97 6.93
CA ALA A 50 -11.06 -8.06 7.83
C ALA A 50 -11.01 -7.66 9.31
N VAL A 51 -10.13 -6.72 9.67
CA VAL A 51 -9.92 -6.24 11.04
C VAL A 51 -10.31 -4.77 11.14
N GLN A 52 -10.86 -4.33 12.28
CA GLN A 52 -11.06 -2.90 12.53
C GLN A 52 -9.69 -2.21 12.63
N ALA A 53 -9.27 -1.54 11.57
CA ALA A 53 -8.00 -0.81 11.54
C ALA A 53 -8.04 0.37 12.53
N ALA A 54 -6.87 0.68 13.11
CA ALA A 54 -6.69 1.88 13.93
C ALA A 54 -6.93 3.16 13.08
N PRO A 55 -7.12 4.34 13.70
CA PRO A 55 -7.14 5.60 12.96
C PRO A 55 -5.90 5.73 12.06
N SER A 56 -6.12 6.07 10.79
CA SER A 56 -5.06 6.13 9.76
C SER A 56 -4.29 4.83 9.56
N ALA A 57 -4.81 3.71 10.07
CA ALA A 57 -4.20 2.38 10.04
C ALA A 57 -2.75 2.31 10.59
N ILE A 58 -2.33 3.27 11.42
CA ILE A 58 -0.98 3.29 12.02
C ILE A 58 -0.82 2.08 12.94
N GLY A 59 0.27 1.33 12.75
CA GLY A 59 0.56 0.08 13.45
C GLY A 59 -0.14 -1.13 12.82
N THR A 60 -1.42 -1.01 12.42
CA THR A 60 -2.15 -2.11 11.77
C THR A 60 -1.66 -2.39 10.36
N SER A 61 -1.35 -1.35 9.58
CA SER A 61 -0.77 -1.46 8.23
C SER A 61 0.60 -2.13 8.29
N GLU A 62 1.46 -1.67 9.20
CA GLU A 62 2.81 -2.20 9.37
C GLU A 62 2.75 -3.65 9.83
N PHE A 63 1.90 -3.97 10.81
CA PHE A 63 1.69 -5.34 11.25
C PHE A 63 1.27 -6.25 10.08
N ALA A 64 0.29 -5.83 9.30
CA ALA A 64 -0.23 -6.61 8.18
C ALA A 64 0.84 -6.85 7.09
N MET A 65 1.56 -5.81 6.67
CA MET A 65 2.65 -5.93 5.70
C MET A 65 3.72 -6.90 6.20
N MET A 66 4.08 -6.80 7.48
CA MET A 66 5.05 -7.68 8.11
C MET A 66 4.60 -9.13 8.14
N GLN A 67 3.31 -9.41 8.38
CA GLN A 67 2.77 -10.77 8.29
C GLN A 67 2.85 -11.34 6.87
N VAL A 68 2.54 -10.54 5.85
CA VAL A 68 2.62 -11.00 4.46
C VAL A 68 4.07 -11.20 4.03
N LEU A 69 4.97 -10.30 4.39
CA LEU A 69 6.41 -10.42 4.12
C LEU A 69 7.01 -11.68 4.77
N GLU A 70 6.62 -11.99 6.00
CA GLU A 70 7.05 -13.20 6.72
C GLU A 70 6.62 -14.49 6.00
N ILE A 71 5.42 -14.52 5.39
CA ILE A 71 4.97 -15.64 4.53
C ILE A 71 5.90 -15.84 3.32
N PHE A 72 6.48 -14.76 2.79
CA PHE A 72 7.45 -14.81 1.70
C PHE A 72 8.90 -14.97 2.16
N GLY A 73 9.14 -15.24 3.45
CA GLY A 73 10.47 -15.52 4.01
C GLY A 73 11.31 -14.29 4.31
N VAL A 74 10.72 -13.08 4.30
CA VAL A 74 11.41 -11.85 4.68
C VAL A 74 11.44 -11.73 6.21
N SER A 75 12.63 -11.52 6.79
CA SER A 75 12.75 -11.33 8.24
C SER A 75 12.12 -10.02 8.70
N ARG A 76 11.74 -9.94 9.97
CA ARG A 76 11.08 -8.74 10.52
C ARG A 76 12.00 -7.52 10.47
N GLU A 77 13.28 -7.73 10.78
CA GLU A 77 14.30 -6.67 10.77
C GLU A 77 14.45 -6.07 9.38
N ALA A 78 14.40 -6.91 8.32
CA ALA A 78 14.49 -6.46 6.93
C ALA A 78 13.18 -5.84 6.42
N GLY A 79 12.03 -6.38 6.82
CA GLY A 79 10.71 -5.96 6.34
C GLY A 79 10.17 -4.67 6.96
N PHE A 80 10.63 -4.29 8.16
CA PHE A 80 10.05 -3.15 8.89
C PHE A 80 10.24 -1.82 8.16
N GLY A 81 11.43 -1.59 7.59
CA GLY A 81 11.70 -0.38 6.81
C GLY A 81 10.77 -0.26 5.59
N PHE A 82 10.51 -1.37 4.89
CA PHE A 82 9.53 -1.41 3.82
C PHE A 82 8.14 -1.03 4.32
N ALA A 83 7.68 -1.64 5.42
CA ALA A 83 6.33 -1.46 5.93
C ALA A 83 6.04 0.01 6.30
N VAL A 84 6.97 0.68 6.98
CA VAL A 84 6.82 2.09 7.37
C VAL A 84 6.81 3.01 6.15
N ILE A 85 7.77 2.83 5.23
CA ILE A 85 7.87 3.69 4.04
C ILE A 85 6.67 3.47 3.11
N ALA A 86 6.26 2.22 2.90
CA ALA A 86 5.09 1.90 2.10
C ALA A 86 3.82 2.54 2.68
N HIS A 87 3.61 2.43 3.99
CA HIS A 87 2.46 3.08 4.61
C HIS A 87 2.47 4.59 4.36
N ALA A 88 3.60 5.26 4.61
CA ALA A 88 3.73 6.70 4.38
C ALA A 88 3.47 7.09 2.91
N VAL A 89 4.02 6.33 1.95
CA VAL A 89 3.88 6.59 0.51
C VAL A 89 2.44 6.40 0.03
N PHE A 90 1.73 5.39 0.53
CA PHE A 90 0.34 5.15 0.13
C PHE A 90 -0.67 6.01 0.91
N PHE A 91 -0.30 6.51 2.09
CA PHE A 91 -1.19 7.31 2.95
C PHE A 91 -1.03 8.82 2.76
N LEU A 92 0.21 9.35 2.76
CA LEU A 92 0.43 10.80 2.84
C LEU A 92 0.00 11.55 1.56
N PRO A 93 0.37 11.14 0.34
CA PRO A 93 -0.06 11.87 -0.86
C PRO A 93 -1.58 12.00 -1.00
N PRO A 94 -2.40 10.93 -0.90
CA PRO A 94 -3.85 11.09 -1.01
C PRO A 94 -4.43 11.88 0.18
N THR A 95 -3.88 11.73 1.39
CA THR A 95 -4.32 12.52 2.55
C THR A 95 -4.05 14.01 2.38
N ILE A 96 -2.87 14.38 1.88
CA ILE A 96 -2.50 15.77 1.59
C ILE A 96 -3.40 16.33 0.49
N MET A 97 -3.61 15.57 -0.59
CA MET A 97 -4.53 15.98 -1.66
C MET A 97 -5.94 16.22 -1.10
N ALA A 98 -6.47 15.30 -0.30
CA ALA A 98 -7.77 15.48 0.33
C ALA A 98 -7.81 16.72 1.25
N ALA A 99 -6.80 16.91 2.09
CA ALA A 99 -6.72 18.08 2.99
C ALA A 99 -6.69 19.41 2.23
N VAL A 100 -5.93 19.49 1.13
CA VAL A 100 -5.82 20.70 0.30
C VAL A 100 -7.12 20.95 -0.47
N PHE A 101 -7.62 19.97 -1.23
CA PHE A 101 -8.73 20.21 -2.14
C PHE A 101 -10.11 20.21 -1.46
N LEU A 102 -10.32 19.35 -0.46
CA LEU A 102 -11.62 19.26 0.23
C LEU A 102 -11.87 20.43 1.19
N SER A 103 -10.81 21.02 1.76
CA SER A 103 -10.93 22.20 2.63
C SER A 103 -11.41 23.43 1.85
N HIS A 104 -11.18 23.50 0.54
CA HIS A 104 -11.69 24.56 -0.31
C HIS A 104 -13.19 24.41 -0.63
N GLU A 105 -13.72 23.18 -0.68
CA GLU A 105 -15.13 22.92 -0.96
C GLU A 105 -16.03 23.07 0.27
N ALA A 106 -15.51 22.85 1.47
CA ALA A 106 -16.26 23.01 2.72
C ALA A 106 -16.58 24.48 3.08
N LEU A 107 -15.94 25.44 2.41
CA LEU A 107 -16.09 26.89 2.65
C LEU A 107 -17.01 27.59 1.64
N THR A 108 -17.54 26.87 0.64
CA THR A 108 -18.49 27.35 -0.37
C THR A 108 -19.86 26.74 -0.18
#